data_AF-A0A2N0ALR7-F1
#
_entry.id   AF-A0A2N0ALR7-F1
#
_cell.length_a   1.000
_cell.length_b   1.000
_cell.length_c   1.000
_cell.angle_alpha   90.00
_cell.angle_beta   90.00
_cell.angle_gamma   90.00
#
_symmetry.space_group_name_H-M   'P 1'
#
loop_
_entity.id
_entity.type
_entity.pdbx_description
1 polymer ?
#
loop_
_entity_poly.entity_id
_entity_poly.type
_entity_poly.pdbx_seq_one_letter_code
_entity_poly.pdbx_strand_id
1 'polypeptide(L)'
;MKTAFLFFPYLFLLACQFLPTKPWFLPANSNVYKIIAIFFIFLQSLVLYGKTKDLRLFKMFESIRFSNWVFASMFFFCLVLFPIRNMDWGDGLLLLETNLLETKLFGFQFTLDEILETVIHSKVSNFLSYLGFSDDPRISYTFLSQLAGIVMIFGFLWTAKENKKTNSYSIFVLLSSGGILLNFGYTENYTLTTASHLILYIFVTKFSKNPKDNDVLLYGATALVAVSMLFHLVSGYLVLLLIYLWYFHSPKEKKINHLLVCSLIGFSILLPWFSYFLFLHDPSIDRNSTHLIHPPFYPKNRLVSLNHIKEILSVLYWNVSIASLFLLYQIIFYKLEWKNFIKKPESKATVVVIFAFFLHGFFHNPQLGFPADWDLMGFYWLPITFLAHQFWIQSKEIHLEWVPIFLFGTAIVIISAITLNQTDPKKELLWDVTKTTIQSYVVENKTYINNLSKDDKKFFAKGDFLFYKGQIITSQLCEFPEKSEIILEMSVHRINWKKGFENGSFQSKEVLSQFLVDATKTNIKYIKSLEANKICHPQL
;
A
#
# COMPACT_ATOMS: atom_id res chain seq x y z
N MET A 1 14.98 5.00 33.42
CA MET A 1 14.04 4.24 32.55
C MET A 1 13.36 5.11 31.50
N LYS A 2 12.61 6.17 31.86
CA LYS A 2 11.92 7.06 30.88
C LYS A 2 12.85 7.59 29.79
N THR A 3 14.00 8.14 30.17
CA THR A 3 14.99 8.71 29.23
C THR A 3 15.65 7.64 28.35
N ALA A 4 15.97 6.47 28.90
CA ALA A 4 16.56 5.37 28.15
C ALA A 4 15.64 4.87 27.03
N PHE A 5 14.32 4.87 27.26
CA PHE A 5 13.31 4.48 26.24
C PHE A 5 13.42 5.33 24.96
N LEU A 6 13.77 6.61 25.09
CA LEU A 6 13.88 7.54 23.97
C LEU A 6 15.06 7.22 23.03
N PHE A 7 16.04 6.43 23.49
CA PHE A 7 17.17 6.01 22.65
C PHE A 7 16.90 4.71 21.88
N PHE A 8 15.81 4.00 22.22
CA PHE A 8 15.52 2.69 21.64
C PHE A 8 15.49 2.66 20.10
N PRO A 9 14.84 3.60 19.39
CA PRO A 9 14.81 3.59 17.92
C PRO A 9 16.21 3.63 17.28
N TYR A 10 17.11 4.45 17.85
CA TYR A 10 18.45 4.64 17.31
C TYR A 10 19.33 3.41 17.57
N LEU A 11 19.26 2.88 18.80
CA LEU A 11 20.02 1.69 19.19
C LEU A 11 19.56 0.45 18.42
N PHE A 12 18.25 0.32 18.18
CA PHE A 12 17.70 -0.75 17.35
C PHE A 12 18.23 -0.65 15.91
N LEU A 13 18.19 0.54 15.29
CA LEU A 13 18.73 0.71 13.93
C LEU A 13 20.22 0.36 13.86
N LEU A 14 21.02 0.77 14.86
CA LEU A 14 22.43 0.39 14.96
C LEU A 14 22.61 -1.11 15.06
N ALA A 15 21.86 -1.79 15.93
CA ALA A 15 21.92 -3.23 16.08
C ALA A 15 21.60 -3.95 14.75
N CYS A 16 20.62 -3.48 13.99
CA CYS A 16 20.30 -4.01 12.67
C CYS A 16 21.47 -3.93 11.67
N GLN A 17 22.40 -2.98 11.84
CA GLN A 17 23.57 -2.84 10.96
C GLN A 17 24.63 -3.91 11.18
N PHE A 18 24.54 -4.69 12.25
CA PHE A 18 25.43 -5.80 12.55
C PHE A 18 24.82 -7.16 12.23
N LEU A 19 23.61 -7.20 11.66
CA LEU A 19 23.00 -8.44 11.20
C LEU A 19 23.76 -8.98 9.98
N PRO A 20 23.94 -10.32 9.86
CA PRO A 20 24.59 -10.93 8.70
C PRO A 20 23.87 -10.60 7.39
N THR A 21 22.54 -10.52 7.44
CA THR A 21 21.69 -10.13 6.33
C THR A 21 21.06 -8.79 6.62
N LYS A 22 21.17 -7.89 5.65
CA LYS A 22 20.55 -6.56 5.71
C LYS A 22 19.03 -6.71 5.73
N PRO A 23 18.31 -6.07 6.67
CA PRO A 23 16.86 -6.03 6.61
C PRO A 23 16.38 -5.41 5.30
N TRP A 24 15.40 -6.04 4.64
CA TRP A 24 14.87 -5.58 3.34
C TRP A 24 14.35 -4.14 3.42
N PHE A 25 13.74 -3.76 4.54
CA PHE A 25 13.17 -2.43 4.80
C PHE A 25 14.21 -1.31 5.03
N LEU A 26 15.50 -1.61 4.93
CA LEU A 26 16.59 -0.64 5.02
C LEU A 26 17.29 -0.54 3.66
N PRO A 27 16.76 0.18 2.66
CA PRO A 27 17.30 0.18 1.30
C PRO A 27 18.69 0.84 1.19
N ALA A 28 19.04 1.82 2.03
CA ALA A 28 20.31 2.55 1.91
C ALA A 28 21.54 1.77 2.41
N ASN A 29 22.74 2.26 2.12
CA ASN A 29 23.99 1.64 2.58
C ASN A 29 24.09 1.65 4.11
N SER A 30 24.69 0.59 4.69
CA SER A 30 24.79 0.43 6.15
C SER A 30 25.48 1.63 6.83
N ASN A 31 26.50 2.21 6.20
CA ASN A 31 27.21 3.38 6.71
C ASN A 31 26.28 4.61 6.85
N VAL A 32 25.31 4.79 5.96
CA VAL A 32 24.33 5.89 6.03
C VAL A 32 23.50 5.74 7.30
N TYR A 33 22.99 4.54 7.58
CA TYR A 33 22.20 4.28 8.79
C TYR A 33 23.02 4.41 10.08
N LYS A 34 24.29 3.99 10.09
CA LYS A 34 25.20 4.19 11.23
C LYS A 34 25.38 5.68 11.53
N ILE A 35 25.67 6.48 10.50
CA ILE A 35 25.86 7.93 10.64
C ILE A 35 24.59 8.60 11.18
N ILE A 36 23.43 8.29 10.59
CA ILE A 36 22.13 8.83 11.03
C ILE A 36 21.88 8.47 12.49
N ALA A 37 22.04 7.19 12.88
CA ALA A 37 21.78 6.77 14.24
C ALA A 37 22.72 7.44 15.27
N ILE A 38 24.03 7.53 14.97
CA ILE A 38 25.00 8.22 15.84
C ILE A 38 24.65 9.71 15.99
N PHE A 39 24.32 10.37 14.88
CA PHE A 39 23.90 11.78 14.89
C PHE A 39 22.67 11.99 15.79
N PHE A 40 21.64 11.14 15.66
CA PHE A 40 20.42 11.27 16.46
C PHE A 40 20.60 10.85 17.93
N ILE A 41 21.51 9.94 18.24
CA ILE A 41 21.94 9.67 19.64
C ILE A 41 22.55 10.92 20.26
N PHE A 42 23.44 11.59 19.53
CA PHE A 42 24.06 12.85 19.98
C PHE A 42 22.99 13.95 20.15
N LEU A 43 22.12 14.14 19.17
CA LEU A 43 21.03 15.12 19.23
C LEU A 43 20.07 14.87 20.40
N GLN A 44 19.65 13.61 20.60
CA GLN A 44 18.79 13.23 21.73
C GLN A 44 19.47 13.52 23.07
N SER A 45 20.78 13.25 23.18
CA SER A 45 21.56 13.53 24.38
C SER A 45 21.62 15.03 24.67
N LEU A 46 21.83 15.87 23.65
CA LEU A 46 21.80 17.33 23.79
C LEU A 46 20.43 17.84 24.24
N VAL A 47 19.34 17.33 23.66
CA VAL A 47 17.97 17.72 24.04
C VAL A 47 17.67 17.36 25.50
N LEU A 48 18.02 16.14 25.92
CA LEU A 48 17.80 15.71 27.30
C LEU A 48 18.70 16.46 28.30
N TYR A 49 19.96 16.72 27.93
CA TYR A 49 20.87 17.52 28.74
C TYR A 49 20.35 18.97 28.90
N GLY A 50 19.92 19.59 27.79
CA GLY A 50 19.36 20.93 27.80
C GLY A 50 18.10 21.05 28.66
N LYS A 51 17.21 20.07 28.57
CA LYS A 51 15.99 19.98 29.41
C LYS A 51 16.32 19.81 30.89
N THR A 52 17.28 18.95 31.23
CA THR A 52 17.65 18.68 32.64
C THR A 52 18.43 19.81 33.29
N LYS A 53 19.22 20.55 32.52
CA LYS A 53 20.00 21.71 33.01
C LYS A 53 19.27 23.05 32.86
N ASP A 54 18.02 23.03 32.40
CA ASP A 54 17.18 24.21 32.22
C ASP A 54 17.87 25.31 31.38
N LEU A 55 18.63 24.90 30.35
CA LEU A 55 19.45 25.82 29.57
C LEU A 55 18.58 26.86 28.85
N ARG A 56 19.00 28.13 28.89
CA ARG A 56 18.29 29.26 28.25
C ARG A 56 18.02 29.03 26.75
N LEU A 57 18.95 28.38 26.06
CA LEU A 57 18.82 28.03 24.64
C LEU A 57 17.66 27.05 24.40
N PHE A 58 17.42 26.11 25.32
CA PHE A 58 16.31 25.16 25.23
C PHE A 58 14.96 25.86 25.46
N LYS A 59 14.88 26.76 26.44
CA LYS A 59 13.69 27.62 26.63
C LYS A 59 13.38 28.51 25.42
N MET A 60 14.43 28.99 24.74
CA MET A 60 14.28 29.74 23.50
C MET A 60 13.76 28.86 22.36
N PHE A 61 14.20 27.61 22.27
CA PHE A 61 13.67 26.66 21.28
C PHE A 61 12.22 26.26 21.60
N GLU A 62 11.86 26.16 22.88
CA GLU A 62 10.47 25.97 23.34
C GLU A 62 9.54 27.11 22.94
N SER A 63 10.06 28.34 22.93
CA SER A 63 9.30 29.53 22.54
C SER A 63 9.22 29.71 21.01
N ILE A 64 10.27 29.32 20.28
CA ILE A 64 10.27 29.32 18.81
C ILE A 64 9.57 28.06 18.31
N ARG A 65 8.25 28.14 18.11
CA ARG A 65 7.46 27.05 17.55
C ARG A 65 7.24 27.26 16.06
N PHE A 66 7.89 26.44 15.24
CA PHE A 66 7.63 26.44 13.81
C PHE A 66 6.26 25.85 13.49
N SER A 67 5.65 26.34 12.43
CA SER A 67 4.37 25.81 11.96
C SER A 67 4.57 24.43 11.34
N ASN A 68 3.62 23.52 11.61
CA ASN A 68 3.54 22.22 10.94
C ASN A 68 3.54 22.36 9.41
N TRP A 69 3.01 23.47 8.88
CA TRP A 69 3.02 23.79 7.45
C TRP A 69 4.42 23.86 6.86
N VAL A 70 5.41 24.39 7.59
CA VAL A 70 6.79 24.51 7.10
C VAL A 70 7.37 23.12 6.81
N PHE A 71 7.26 22.22 7.79
CA PHE A 71 7.76 20.85 7.64
C PHE A 71 6.96 20.06 6.60
N ALA A 72 5.64 20.25 6.56
CA ALA A 72 4.79 19.65 5.54
C ALA A 72 5.18 20.10 4.12
N SER A 73 5.46 21.38 3.91
CA SER A 73 5.90 21.90 2.61
C SER A 73 7.25 21.34 2.22
N MET A 74 8.23 21.29 3.14
CA MET A 74 9.53 20.67 2.87
C MET A 74 9.38 19.19 2.48
N PHE A 75 8.53 18.45 3.19
CA PHE A 75 8.27 17.04 2.92
C PHE A 75 7.51 16.84 1.60
N PHE A 76 6.56 17.72 1.27
CA PHE A 76 5.87 17.72 -0.01
C PHE A 76 6.85 17.85 -1.18
N PHE A 77 7.85 18.74 -1.08
CA PHE A 77 8.90 18.81 -2.10
C PHE A 77 9.67 17.49 -2.22
N CYS A 78 10.00 16.83 -1.11
CA CYS A 78 10.66 15.52 -1.16
C CYS A 78 9.77 14.46 -1.83
N LEU A 79 8.48 14.45 -1.54
CA LEU A 79 7.48 13.54 -2.12
C LEU A 79 7.37 13.70 -3.64
N VAL A 80 7.48 14.92 -4.15
CA VAL A 80 7.46 15.22 -5.59
C VAL A 80 8.80 14.92 -6.27
N LEU A 81 9.92 15.27 -5.62
CA LEU A 81 11.26 15.16 -6.20
C LEU A 81 11.82 13.73 -6.21
N PHE A 82 11.37 12.88 -5.27
CA PHE A 82 11.89 11.53 -5.09
C PHE A 82 10.79 10.46 -5.19
N PRO A 83 10.07 10.35 -6.33
CA PRO A 83 9.14 9.26 -6.52
C PRO A 83 9.89 7.91 -6.49
N ILE A 84 9.29 6.87 -5.94
CA ILE A 84 9.85 5.52 -5.94
C ILE A 84 9.81 5.00 -7.37
N ARG A 85 10.98 4.66 -7.90
CA ARG A 85 11.17 4.12 -9.26
C ARG A 85 11.79 2.73 -9.28
N ASN A 86 12.22 2.25 -8.12
CA ASN A 86 12.78 0.93 -7.97
C ASN A 86 11.69 -0.14 -8.23
N MET A 87 11.81 -0.86 -9.33
CA MET A 87 10.86 -1.90 -9.75
C MET A 87 11.03 -3.23 -9.04
N ASP A 88 12.08 -3.40 -8.23
CA ASP A 88 12.31 -4.60 -7.41
C ASP A 88 11.70 -4.46 -6.00
N TRP A 89 11.09 -3.30 -5.71
CA TRP A 89 10.40 -3.05 -4.46
C TRP A 89 8.92 -3.40 -4.58
N GLY A 90 8.49 -4.43 -3.84
CA GLY A 90 7.14 -4.98 -3.93
C GLY A 90 6.87 -5.68 -5.26
N ASP A 91 5.64 -5.60 -5.76
CA ASP A 91 5.19 -6.26 -6.99
C ASP A 91 4.91 -5.27 -8.15
N GLY A 92 5.37 -4.02 -8.01
CA GLY A 92 5.04 -2.92 -8.92
C GLY A 92 5.24 -3.24 -10.41
N LEU A 93 6.26 -4.02 -10.80
CA LEU A 93 6.46 -4.41 -12.20
C LEU A 93 5.27 -5.22 -12.77
N LEU A 94 4.71 -6.13 -11.98
CA LEU A 94 3.55 -6.95 -12.37
C LEU A 94 2.30 -6.08 -12.54
N LEU A 95 2.13 -5.10 -11.64
CA LEU A 95 1.04 -4.13 -11.72
C LEU A 95 1.15 -3.24 -12.96
N LEU A 96 2.35 -2.71 -13.26
CA LEU A 96 2.57 -1.90 -14.47
C LEU A 96 2.27 -2.69 -15.75
N GLU A 97 2.74 -3.93 -15.83
CA GLU A 97 2.53 -4.82 -16.98
C GLU A 97 1.05 -5.14 -17.17
N THR A 98 0.37 -5.54 -16.09
CA THR A 98 -1.06 -5.87 -16.11
C THR A 98 -1.89 -4.63 -16.46
N ASN A 99 -1.56 -3.48 -15.88
CA ASN A 99 -2.26 -2.23 -16.14
C ASN A 99 -2.17 -1.84 -17.62
N LEU A 100 -0.96 -1.86 -18.19
CA LEU A 100 -0.75 -1.49 -19.59
C LEU A 100 -1.47 -2.46 -20.54
N LEU A 101 -1.28 -3.77 -20.34
CA LEU A 101 -1.89 -4.80 -21.18
C LEU A 101 -3.42 -4.70 -21.18
N GLU A 102 -4.04 -4.71 -20.00
CA GLU A 102 -5.50 -4.68 -19.88
C GLU A 102 -6.07 -3.34 -20.37
N THR A 103 -5.39 -2.22 -20.12
CA THR A 103 -5.82 -0.90 -20.61
C THR A 103 -5.83 -0.85 -22.14
N LYS A 104 -4.84 -1.47 -22.82
CA LYS A 104 -4.80 -1.49 -24.29
C LYS A 104 -5.78 -2.45 -24.93
N LEU A 105 -6.04 -3.58 -24.29
CA LEU A 105 -7.00 -4.56 -24.78
C LEU A 105 -8.44 -4.10 -24.51
N PHE A 106 -8.74 -3.71 -23.28
CA PHE A 106 -10.10 -3.54 -22.76
C PHE A 106 -10.47 -2.10 -22.39
N GLY A 107 -9.51 -1.17 -22.43
CA GLY A 107 -9.71 0.25 -22.13
C GLY A 107 -9.46 0.61 -20.66
N PHE A 108 -9.38 -0.38 -19.76
CA PHE A 108 -8.91 -0.24 -18.39
C PHE A 108 -8.59 -1.60 -17.77
N GLN A 109 -7.73 -1.60 -16.75
CA GLN A 109 -7.56 -2.72 -15.83
C GLN A 109 -8.75 -2.83 -14.89
N PHE A 110 -9.19 -4.04 -14.62
CA PHE A 110 -10.32 -4.28 -13.71
C PHE A 110 -10.12 -5.55 -12.91
N THR A 111 -10.45 -5.53 -11.62
CA THR A 111 -10.39 -6.69 -10.72
C THR A 111 -11.41 -6.50 -9.60
N LEU A 112 -11.99 -7.60 -9.11
CA LEU A 112 -13.08 -7.55 -8.13
C LEU A 112 -12.63 -7.03 -6.77
N ASP A 113 -11.35 -7.17 -6.46
CA ASP A 113 -10.83 -6.84 -5.14
C ASP A 113 -10.44 -5.35 -5.02
N GLU A 114 -10.33 -4.62 -6.14
CA GLU A 114 -9.86 -3.22 -6.20
C GLU A 114 -10.42 -2.48 -7.44
N ILE A 115 -11.74 -2.61 -7.64
CA ILE A 115 -12.47 -2.13 -8.82
C ILE A 115 -12.16 -0.67 -9.15
N LEU A 116 -12.36 0.22 -8.17
CA LEU A 116 -12.27 1.66 -8.40
C LEU A 116 -10.82 2.11 -8.54
N GLU A 117 -9.89 1.49 -7.80
CA GLU A 117 -8.47 1.85 -7.86
C GLU A 117 -7.92 1.58 -9.27
N THR A 118 -8.08 0.35 -9.77
CA THR A 118 -7.57 -0.06 -11.09
C THR A 118 -8.21 0.68 -12.26
N VAL A 119 -9.53 0.94 -12.18
CA VAL A 119 -10.23 1.75 -13.18
C VAL A 119 -9.70 3.19 -13.19
N ILE A 120 -9.51 3.81 -12.02
CA ILE A 120 -9.00 5.19 -11.94
C ILE A 120 -7.57 5.29 -12.47
N HIS A 121 -6.66 4.37 -12.09
CA HIS A 121 -5.29 4.35 -12.64
C HIS A 121 -5.28 4.29 -14.16
N SER A 122 -6.13 3.45 -14.74
CA SER A 122 -6.24 3.27 -16.18
C SER A 122 -6.85 4.49 -16.88
N LYS A 123 -7.90 5.09 -16.31
CA LYS A 123 -8.54 6.29 -16.86
C LYS A 123 -7.62 7.51 -16.79
N VAL A 124 -6.87 7.66 -15.71
CA VAL A 124 -5.86 8.71 -15.57
C VAL A 124 -4.72 8.47 -16.55
N SER A 125 -4.25 7.23 -16.73
CA SER A 125 -3.23 6.90 -17.74
C SER A 125 -3.67 7.33 -19.14
N ASN A 126 -4.89 6.94 -19.55
CA ASN A 126 -5.45 7.34 -20.84
C ASN A 126 -5.61 8.86 -20.98
N PHE A 127 -6.08 9.54 -19.93
CA PHE A 127 -6.23 10.99 -19.92
C PHE A 127 -4.88 11.71 -20.06
N LEU A 128 -3.86 11.27 -19.34
CA LEU A 128 -2.51 11.85 -19.44
C LEU A 128 -1.89 11.56 -20.82
N SER A 129 -2.09 10.37 -21.38
CA SER A 129 -1.65 10.07 -22.74
C SER A 129 -2.34 10.96 -23.78
N TYR A 130 -3.64 11.23 -23.62
CA TYR A 130 -4.37 12.20 -24.46
C TYR A 130 -3.79 13.62 -24.36
N LEU A 131 -3.23 14.01 -23.21
CA LEU A 131 -2.53 15.28 -23.01
C LEU A 131 -1.09 15.28 -23.55
N GLY A 132 -0.62 14.19 -24.17
CA GLY A 132 0.72 14.08 -24.75
C GLY A 132 1.80 13.50 -23.84
N PHE A 133 1.44 13.00 -22.65
CA PHE A 133 2.38 12.24 -21.82
C PHE A 133 2.64 10.85 -22.41
N SER A 134 3.79 10.24 -22.06
CA SER A 134 4.06 8.85 -22.46
C SER A 134 3.00 7.91 -21.89
N ASP A 135 2.68 6.88 -22.65
CA ASP A 135 1.73 5.82 -22.32
C ASP A 135 2.28 4.80 -21.30
N ASP A 136 3.08 5.29 -20.36
CA ASP A 136 3.72 4.51 -19.31
C ASP A 136 2.87 4.61 -18.02
N PRO A 137 2.28 3.49 -17.53
CA PRO A 137 1.43 3.52 -16.34
C PRO A 137 2.12 4.08 -15.10
N ARG A 138 3.47 4.07 -15.03
CA ARG A 138 4.21 4.69 -13.92
C ARG A 138 3.81 6.14 -13.69
N ILE A 139 3.44 6.87 -14.74
CA ILE A 139 3.02 8.26 -14.62
C ILE A 139 1.68 8.37 -13.87
N SER A 140 0.69 7.55 -14.22
CA SER A 140 -0.62 7.59 -13.55
C SER A 140 -0.51 7.13 -12.09
N TYR A 141 0.26 6.07 -11.83
CA TYR A 141 0.57 5.61 -10.48
C TYR A 141 1.28 6.70 -9.67
N THR A 142 2.32 7.33 -10.23
CA THR A 142 3.05 8.41 -9.57
C THR A 142 2.12 9.56 -9.19
N PHE A 143 1.31 10.01 -10.15
CA PHE A 143 0.40 11.14 -9.97
C PHE A 143 -0.65 10.87 -8.89
N LEU A 144 -1.32 9.72 -8.94
CA LEU A 144 -2.38 9.36 -7.99
C LEU A 144 -1.83 9.09 -6.59
N SER A 145 -0.70 8.40 -6.49
CA SER A 145 -0.01 8.16 -5.21
C SER A 145 0.39 9.47 -4.53
N GLN A 146 0.96 10.43 -5.28
CA GLN A 146 1.33 11.74 -4.76
C GLN A 146 0.11 12.58 -4.38
N LEU A 147 -0.98 12.50 -5.16
CA LEU A 147 -2.25 13.15 -4.82
C LEU A 147 -2.83 12.60 -3.51
N ALA A 148 -2.78 11.28 -3.31
CA ALA A 148 -3.13 10.67 -2.02
C ALA A 148 -2.21 11.22 -0.90
N GLY A 149 -0.91 11.35 -1.14
CA GLY A 149 0.04 11.94 -0.18
C GLY A 149 -0.29 13.38 0.21
N ILE A 150 -0.73 14.19 -0.75
CA ILE A 150 -1.24 15.54 -0.50
C ILE A 150 -2.45 15.46 0.43
N VAL A 151 -3.44 14.61 0.14
CA VAL A 151 -4.62 14.41 1.02
C VAL A 151 -4.19 14.00 2.43
N MET A 152 -3.20 13.12 2.55
CA MET A 152 -2.64 12.69 3.84
C MET A 152 -2.06 13.85 4.65
N ILE A 153 -1.17 14.64 4.04
CA ILE A 153 -0.55 15.81 4.67
C ILE A 153 -1.62 16.82 5.08
N PHE A 154 -2.53 17.18 4.17
CA PHE A 154 -3.60 18.14 4.45
C PHE A 154 -4.54 17.66 5.55
N GLY A 155 -4.90 16.37 5.58
CA GLY A 155 -5.76 15.82 6.62
C GLY A 155 -5.16 15.93 8.02
N PHE A 156 -3.86 15.62 8.18
CA PHE A 156 -3.16 15.76 9.47
C PHE A 156 -2.97 17.24 9.87
N LEU A 157 -2.70 18.13 8.91
CA LEU A 157 -2.62 19.56 9.16
C LEU A 157 -3.97 20.15 9.57
N TRP A 158 -5.06 19.70 8.93
CA TRP A 158 -6.42 20.08 9.29
C TRP A 158 -6.70 19.66 10.74
N THR A 159 -6.52 18.38 11.08
CA THR A 159 -6.83 17.90 12.45
C THR A 159 -6.02 18.64 13.51
N ALA A 160 -4.75 18.96 13.23
CA ALA A 160 -3.95 19.80 14.11
C ALA A 160 -4.50 21.22 14.23
N LYS A 161 -4.98 21.83 13.14
CA LYS A 161 -5.59 23.18 13.15
C LYS A 161 -6.87 23.22 13.98
N GLU A 162 -7.78 22.25 13.82
CA GLU A 162 -9.04 22.17 14.59
C GLU A 162 -8.79 22.08 16.10
N ASN A 163 -7.71 21.41 16.50
CA ASN A 163 -7.30 21.30 17.90
C ASN A 163 -6.43 22.48 18.38
N LYS A 164 -6.27 23.54 17.56
CA LYS A 164 -5.40 24.71 17.85
C LYS A 164 -3.93 24.35 18.12
N LYS A 165 -3.42 23.35 17.39
CA LYS A 165 -2.07 22.78 17.51
C LYS A 165 -1.27 22.90 16.21
N THR A 166 -1.46 23.97 15.45
CA THR A 166 -0.74 24.22 14.18
C THR A 166 0.78 24.34 14.33
N ASN A 167 1.27 24.76 15.51
CA ASN A 167 2.69 24.94 15.79
C ASN A 167 3.15 23.94 16.86
N SER A 168 2.76 22.68 16.73
CA SER A 168 3.00 21.65 17.75
C SER A 168 3.98 20.55 17.34
N TYR A 169 4.53 20.61 16.13
CA TYR A 169 5.35 19.55 15.54
C TYR A 169 4.60 18.23 15.30
N SER A 170 3.26 18.23 15.43
CA SER A 170 2.43 17.02 15.32
C SER A 170 2.44 16.37 13.93
N ILE A 171 2.83 17.12 12.90
CA ILE A 171 2.97 16.59 11.54
C ILE A 171 4.08 15.54 11.46
N PHE A 172 5.13 15.63 12.28
CA PHE A 172 6.20 14.63 12.25
C PHE A 172 5.74 13.23 12.68
N VAL A 173 4.60 13.10 13.37
CA VAL A 173 3.99 11.79 13.62
C VAL A 173 3.67 11.08 12.29
N LEU A 174 3.15 11.81 11.30
CA LEU A 174 2.92 11.29 9.95
C LEU A 174 4.24 11.08 9.21
N LEU A 175 5.10 12.10 9.18
CA LEU A 175 6.32 12.09 8.35
C LEU A 175 7.34 11.04 8.80
N SER A 176 7.27 10.59 10.05
CA SER A 176 8.12 9.54 10.62
C SER A 176 7.60 8.12 10.42
N SER A 177 6.41 7.95 9.84
CA SER A 177 5.83 6.64 9.55
C SER A 177 6.35 6.15 8.20
N GLY A 178 6.94 4.94 8.16
CA GLY A 178 7.39 4.32 6.91
C GLY A 178 6.27 4.12 5.89
N GLY A 179 5.03 3.95 6.35
CA GLY A 179 3.86 3.77 5.51
C GLY A 179 3.54 4.95 4.57
N ILE A 180 4.03 6.16 4.88
CA ILE A 180 3.89 7.32 3.99
C ILE A 180 4.63 7.15 2.66
N LEU A 181 5.57 6.19 2.56
CA LEU A 181 6.28 5.88 1.31
C LEU A 181 5.35 5.37 0.21
N LEU A 182 4.18 4.81 0.55
CA LEU A 182 3.13 4.48 -0.42
C LEU A 182 2.70 5.71 -1.24
N ASN A 183 2.89 6.92 -0.69
CA ASN A 183 2.52 8.17 -1.33
C ASN A 183 3.69 8.84 -2.08
N PHE A 184 4.87 8.23 -2.12
CA PHE A 184 6.02 8.71 -2.88
C PHE A 184 5.99 8.17 -4.31
N GLY A 185 4.86 8.30 -5.01
CA GLY A 185 4.73 7.84 -6.39
C GLY A 185 4.86 6.32 -6.58
N TYR A 186 4.72 5.54 -5.50
CA TYR A 186 4.86 4.09 -5.52
C TYR A 186 3.78 3.44 -6.38
N THR A 187 4.16 2.44 -7.17
CA THR A 187 3.21 1.66 -7.99
C THR A 187 2.55 0.61 -7.13
N GLU A 188 1.40 0.98 -6.56
CA GLU A 188 0.58 0.07 -5.75
C GLU A 188 -0.89 0.54 -5.75
N ASN A 189 -1.81 -0.39 -5.56
CA ASN A 189 -3.25 -0.16 -5.56
C ASN A 189 -3.82 0.10 -4.15
N TYR A 190 -2.97 0.47 -3.19
CA TYR A 190 -3.38 0.77 -1.81
C TYR A 190 -3.38 2.27 -1.51
N THR A 191 -2.96 3.10 -2.46
CA THR A 191 -2.70 4.52 -2.23
C THR A 191 -3.97 5.32 -2.07
N LEU A 192 -4.98 5.15 -2.93
CA LEU A 192 -6.25 5.88 -2.82
C LEU A 192 -7.11 5.30 -1.69
N THR A 193 -7.02 3.99 -1.44
CA THR A 193 -7.62 3.34 -0.27
C THR A 193 -7.13 3.97 1.05
N THR A 194 -5.82 4.21 1.22
CA THR A 194 -5.33 4.84 2.45
C THR A 194 -5.83 6.29 2.61
N ALA A 195 -5.96 7.04 1.52
CA ALA A 195 -6.57 8.37 1.55
C ALA A 195 -8.07 8.32 1.93
N SER A 196 -8.83 7.34 1.41
CA SER A 196 -10.23 7.14 1.78
C SER A 196 -10.39 6.76 3.25
N HIS A 197 -9.49 5.94 3.79
CA HIS A 197 -9.45 5.61 5.22
C HIS A 197 -9.14 6.83 6.09
N LEU A 198 -8.22 7.71 5.68
CA LEU A 198 -7.98 8.95 6.43
C LEU A 198 -9.24 9.83 6.48
N ILE A 199 -9.95 9.97 5.36
CA ILE A 199 -11.21 10.71 5.30
C ILE A 199 -12.22 10.10 6.27
N LEU A 200 -12.35 8.77 6.30
CA LEU A 200 -13.18 8.06 7.27
C LEU A 200 -12.77 8.36 8.72
N TYR A 201 -11.47 8.34 9.05
CA TYR A 201 -11.02 8.55 10.42
C TYR A 201 -11.26 9.99 10.88
N ILE A 202 -11.04 10.97 10.01
CA ILE A 202 -11.36 12.37 10.26
C ILE A 202 -12.87 12.54 10.44
N PHE A 203 -13.67 11.92 9.57
CA PHE A 203 -15.13 11.95 9.63
C PHE A 203 -15.65 11.38 10.96
N VAL A 204 -15.23 10.17 11.32
CA VAL A 204 -15.60 9.52 12.58
C VAL A 204 -15.17 10.37 13.76
N THR A 205 -13.94 10.90 13.76
CA THR A 205 -13.44 11.78 14.84
C THR A 205 -14.29 13.03 15.02
N LYS A 206 -14.82 13.58 13.93
CA LYS A 206 -15.66 14.78 13.99
C LYS A 206 -17.05 14.47 14.55
N PHE A 207 -17.70 13.43 14.03
CA PHE A 207 -19.11 13.16 14.30
C PHE A 207 -19.37 12.19 15.46
N SER A 208 -18.36 11.49 16.00
CA SER A 208 -18.53 10.63 17.19
C SER A 208 -18.67 11.41 18.50
N LYS A 209 -18.45 12.73 18.49
CA LYS A 209 -18.36 13.55 19.70
C LYS A 209 -19.72 13.96 20.26
N ASN A 210 -20.73 14.10 19.41
CA ASN A 210 -22.03 14.65 19.78
C ASN A 210 -23.16 13.68 19.39
N PRO A 211 -24.02 13.23 20.33
CA PRO A 211 -25.12 12.34 20.03
C PRO A 211 -26.12 12.86 18.98
N LYS A 212 -26.21 14.19 18.80
CA LYS A 212 -27.07 14.77 17.75
C LYS A 212 -26.62 14.40 16.34
N ASP A 213 -25.35 14.03 16.18
CA ASP A 213 -24.75 13.71 14.89
C ASP A 213 -24.79 12.21 14.58
N ASN A 214 -25.43 11.38 15.42
CA ASN A 214 -25.40 9.92 15.29
C ASN A 214 -25.93 9.43 13.93
N ASP A 215 -26.99 10.04 13.40
CA ASP A 215 -27.55 9.66 12.10
C ASP A 215 -26.52 9.94 10.98
N VAL A 216 -25.88 11.12 11.01
CA VAL A 216 -24.82 11.50 10.06
C VAL A 216 -23.60 10.58 10.20
N LEU A 217 -23.17 10.30 11.43
CA LEU A 217 -22.05 9.41 11.72
C LEU A 217 -22.28 8.02 11.13
N LEU A 218 -23.44 7.42 11.37
CA LEU A 218 -23.74 6.04 10.94
C LEU A 218 -23.87 5.95 9.42
N TYR A 219 -24.64 6.85 8.80
CA TYR A 219 -24.85 6.83 7.36
C TYR A 219 -23.59 7.21 6.59
N GLY A 220 -22.88 8.25 7.04
CA GLY A 220 -21.65 8.71 6.41
C GLY A 220 -20.50 7.71 6.57
N ALA A 221 -20.33 7.10 7.76
CA ALA A 221 -19.33 6.05 7.94
C ALA A 221 -19.63 4.83 7.06
N THR A 222 -20.90 4.44 6.95
CA THR A 222 -21.31 3.32 6.06
C THR A 222 -20.99 3.63 4.60
N ALA A 223 -21.33 4.83 4.12
CA ALA A 223 -21.01 5.25 2.76
C ALA A 223 -19.49 5.26 2.50
N LEU A 224 -18.69 5.82 3.41
CA LEU A 224 -17.24 5.89 3.28
C LEU A 224 -16.58 4.50 3.33
N VAL A 225 -17.07 3.58 4.17
CA VAL A 225 -16.60 2.19 4.19
C VAL A 225 -16.95 1.48 2.88
N ALA A 226 -18.17 1.64 2.38
CA ALA A 226 -18.59 1.06 1.11
C ALA A 226 -17.75 1.57 -0.07
N VAL A 227 -17.48 2.89 -0.14
CA VAL A 227 -16.56 3.45 -1.15
C VAL A 227 -15.14 2.92 -0.98
N SER A 228 -14.66 2.80 0.26
CA SER A 228 -13.32 2.24 0.52
C SER A 228 -13.21 0.77 0.11
N MET A 229 -14.28 -0.01 0.20
CA MET A 229 -14.34 -1.39 -0.31
C MET A 229 -14.28 -1.47 -1.84
N LEU A 230 -14.75 -0.44 -2.55
CA LEU A 230 -14.58 -0.36 -4.01
C LEU A 230 -13.14 -0.05 -4.41
N PHE A 231 -12.41 0.73 -3.59
CA PHE A 231 -10.99 0.95 -3.79
C PHE A 231 -10.17 -0.30 -3.46
N HIS A 232 -10.42 -0.93 -2.31
CA HIS A 232 -9.82 -2.22 -1.97
C HIS A 232 -10.67 -3.00 -0.95
N LEU A 233 -10.89 -4.28 -1.23
CA LEU A 233 -11.79 -5.16 -0.49
C LEU A 233 -11.33 -5.41 0.97
N VAL A 234 -10.04 -5.23 1.27
CA VAL A 234 -9.52 -5.23 2.65
C VAL A 234 -10.27 -4.26 3.57
N SER A 235 -10.84 -3.19 3.02
CA SER A 235 -11.69 -2.24 3.75
C SER A 235 -12.94 -2.91 4.32
N GLY A 236 -13.32 -4.10 3.86
CA GLY A 236 -14.40 -4.91 4.42
C GLY A 236 -14.20 -5.25 5.90
N TYR A 237 -12.95 -5.29 6.40
CA TYR A 237 -12.69 -5.46 7.83
C TYR A 237 -13.22 -4.29 8.67
N LEU A 238 -13.43 -3.10 8.07
CA LEU A 238 -14.04 -1.96 8.73
C LEU A 238 -15.54 -2.17 9.04
N VAL A 239 -16.16 -3.28 8.62
CA VAL A 239 -17.48 -3.68 9.12
C VAL A 239 -17.48 -3.79 10.66
N LEU A 240 -16.36 -4.16 11.28
CA LEU A 240 -16.24 -4.15 12.75
C LEU A 240 -16.37 -2.75 13.36
N LEU A 241 -15.84 -1.72 12.67
CA LEU A 241 -16.08 -0.33 13.05
C LEU A 241 -17.57 0.02 12.89
N LEU A 242 -18.22 -0.36 11.78
CA LEU A 242 -19.65 -0.09 11.57
C LEU A 242 -20.53 -0.75 12.64
N ILE A 243 -20.23 -2.00 13.01
CA ILE A 243 -20.91 -2.71 14.10
C ILE A 243 -20.72 -1.97 15.42
N TYR A 244 -19.49 -1.54 15.73
CA TYR A 244 -19.21 -0.75 16.93
C TYR A 244 -20.00 0.57 16.95
N LEU A 245 -19.96 1.33 15.86
CA LEU A 245 -20.69 2.60 15.75
C LEU A 245 -22.19 2.37 15.90
N TRP A 246 -22.77 1.40 15.19
CA TRP A 246 -24.18 1.05 15.34
C TRP A 246 -24.52 0.64 16.78
N TYR A 247 -23.70 -0.19 17.42
CA TYR A 247 -24.01 -0.68 18.75
C TYR A 247 -24.00 0.43 19.81
N PHE A 248 -23.00 1.33 19.76
CA PHE A 248 -22.78 2.35 20.80
C PHE A 248 -23.36 3.73 20.47
N HIS A 249 -23.48 4.09 19.19
CA HIS A 249 -23.99 5.40 18.77
C HIS A 249 -25.43 5.35 18.25
N SER A 250 -26.01 4.19 17.94
CA SER A 250 -27.43 4.15 17.61
C SER A 250 -28.31 4.21 18.88
N PRO A 251 -29.26 5.15 18.96
CA PRO A 251 -30.29 5.14 20.00
C PRO A 251 -31.09 3.83 19.98
N LYS A 252 -31.58 3.39 21.14
CA LYS A 252 -32.27 2.08 21.30
C LYS A 252 -33.48 1.97 20.38
N GLU A 253 -34.25 3.05 20.29
CA GLU A 253 -35.47 3.20 19.50
C GLU A 253 -35.22 3.23 17.98
N LYS A 254 -34.02 3.62 17.54
CA LYS A 254 -33.66 3.69 16.11
C LYS A 254 -32.77 2.54 15.63
N LYS A 255 -32.36 1.60 16.49
CA LYS A 255 -31.36 0.56 16.12
C LYS A 255 -31.69 -0.21 14.85
N ILE A 256 -32.92 -0.68 14.72
CA ILE A 256 -33.36 -1.45 13.54
C ILE A 256 -33.42 -0.54 12.32
N ASN A 257 -33.96 0.67 12.45
CA ASN A 257 -34.03 1.63 11.36
C ASN A 257 -32.64 2.00 10.83
N HIS A 258 -31.69 2.28 11.72
CA HIS A 258 -30.31 2.54 11.33
C HIS A 258 -29.68 1.35 10.63
N LEU A 259 -29.92 0.12 11.09
CA LEU A 259 -29.43 -1.08 10.42
C LEU A 259 -29.98 -1.20 8.99
N LEU A 260 -31.28 -0.98 8.80
CA LEU A 260 -31.93 -1.04 7.49
C LEU A 260 -31.40 0.05 6.54
N VAL A 261 -31.33 1.30 7.00
CA VAL A 261 -30.85 2.42 6.19
C VAL A 261 -29.37 2.26 5.86
N CYS A 262 -28.53 1.86 6.82
CA CYS A 262 -27.11 1.59 6.56
C CYS A 262 -26.96 0.44 5.55
N SER A 263 -27.74 -0.64 5.68
CA SER A 263 -27.74 -1.74 4.72
C SER A 263 -28.10 -1.25 3.32
N LEU A 264 -29.17 -0.44 3.20
CA LEU A 264 -29.60 0.14 1.92
C LEU A 264 -28.52 1.02 1.30
N ILE A 265 -27.85 1.87 2.09
CA ILE A 265 -26.74 2.72 1.64
C ILE A 265 -25.55 1.86 1.17
N GLY A 266 -25.17 0.85 1.96
CA GLY A 266 -24.06 -0.04 1.60
C GLY A 266 -24.35 -0.78 0.29
N PHE A 267 -25.55 -1.35 0.15
CA PHE A 267 -25.95 -2.03 -1.07
C PHE A 267 -26.10 -1.09 -2.26
N SER A 268 -26.64 0.11 -2.09
CA SER A 268 -26.79 1.06 -3.20
C SER A 268 -25.46 1.54 -3.77
N ILE A 269 -24.40 1.54 -2.95
CA ILE A 269 -23.04 1.85 -3.40
C ILE A 269 -22.37 0.60 -3.99
N LEU A 270 -22.37 -0.55 -3.31
CA LEU A 270 -21.60 -1.71 -3.75
C LEU A 270 -22.27 -2.47 -4.91
N LEU A 271 -23.57 -2.70 -4.84
CA LEU A 271 -24.28 -3.60 -5.75
C LEU A 271 -24.19 -3.17 -7.23
N PRO A 272 -24.30 -1.88 -7.60
CA PRO A 272 -24.18 -1.47 -8.99
C PRO A 272 -22.82 -1.83 -9.60
N TRP A 273 -21.73 -1.62 -8.85
CA TRP A 273 -20.38 -1.89 -9.31
C TRP A 273 -20.12 -3.39 -9.47
N PHE A 274 -20.40 -4.17 -8.42
CA PHE A 274 -20.22 -5.62 -8.48
C PHE A 274 -21.12 -6.26 -9.54
N SER A 275 -22.38 -5.84 -9.66
CA SER A 275 -23.29 -6.40 -10.66
C SER A 275 -22.87 -6.06 -12.09
N TYR A 276 -22.42 -4.83 -12.33
CA TYR A 276 -21.90 -4.44 -13.64
C TYR A 276 -20.72 -5.31 -14.04
N PHE A 277 -19.72 -5.44 -13.18
CA PHE A 277 -18.50 -6.17 -13.49
C PHE A 277 -18.65 -7.70 -13.52
N LEU A 278 -19.59 -8.26 -12.76
CA LEU A 278 -19.84 -9.70 -12.75
C LEU A 278 -20.73 -10.17 -13.90
N PHE A 279 -21.69 -9.34 -14.34
CA PHE A 279 -22.74 -9.79 -15.25
C PHE A 279 -22.75 -9.07 -16.60
N LEU A 280 -22.41 -7.77 -16.63
CA LEU A 280 -22.62 -6.89 -17.78
C LEU A 280 -21.33 -6.52 -18.53
N HIS A 281 -20.21 -6.36 -17.82
CA HIS A 281 -18.94 -5.96 -18.42
C HIS A 281 -18.36 -7.07 -19.32
N ASP A 282 -17.66 -6.65 -20.38
CA ASP A 282 -16.98 -7.51 -21.34
C ASP A 282 -15.51 -7.05 -21.48
N PRO A 283 -14.52 -7.77 -20.92
CA PRO A 283 -14.63 -9.11 -20.35
C PRO A 283 -15.36 -9.17 -19.00
N SER A 284 -15.99 -10.30 -18.68
CA SER A 284 -16.45 -10.52 -17.31
C SER A 284 -15.24 -10.76 -16.38
N ILE A 285 -15.42 -10.55 -15.08
CA ILE A 285 -14.36 -10.86 -14.12
C ILE A 285 -14.31 -12.37 -13.86
N ASP A 286 -13.09 -12.91 -13.87
CA ASP A 286 -12.81 -14.25 -13.37
C ASP A 286 -13.25 -14.38 -11.91
N ARG A 287 -14.31 -15.17 -11.69
CA ARG A 287 -14.86 -15.44 -10.36
C ARG A 287 -13.87 -16.19 -9.47
N ASN A 288 -12.91 -16.90 -10.06
CA ASN A 288 -11.91 -17.65 -9.30
C ASN A 288 -10.77 -16.75 -8.80
N SER A 289 -10.68 -15.51 -9.29
CA SER A 289 -9.58 -14.60 -8.93
C SER A 289 -9.93 -13.63 -7.79
N THR A 290 -11.13 -13.70 -7.19
CA THR A 290 -11.52 -12.78 -6.09
C THR A 290 -11.32 -13.37 -4.71
N HIS A 291 -10.82 -12.53 -3.80
CA HIS A 291 -10.73 -12.83 -2.37
C HIS A 291 -12.09 -12.98 -1.67
N LEU A 292 -13.21 -12.55 -2.28
CA LEU A 292 -14.55 -12.84 -1.77
C LEU A 292 -14.89 -14.33 -1.81
N ILE A 293 -14.46 -15.02 -2.86
CA ILE A 293 -14.79 -16.42 -3.12
C ILE A 293 -13.67 -17.34 -2.61
N HIS A 294 -12.42 -16.91 -2.81
CA HIS A 294 -11.24 -17.63 -2.36
C HIS A 294 -10.38 -16.73 -1.47
N PRO A 295 -10.82 -16.46 -0.22
CA PRO A 295 -10.05 -15.66 0.70
C PRO A 295 -8.71 -16.37 0.97
N PRO A 296 -7.57 -15.69 0.78
CA PRO A 296 -6.27 -16.29 1.02
C PRO A 296 -6.04 -16.31 2.53
N PHE A 297 -6.72 -17.19 3.26
CA PHE A 297 -6.48 -17.32 4.69
C PHE A 297 -5.28 -18.22 4.97
N TYR A 298 -4.53 -17.89 6.01
CA TYR A 298 -3.48 -18.77 6.49
C TYR A 298 -4.07 -20.14 6.86
N PRO A 299 -3.43 -21.24 6.47
CA PRO A 299 -3.83 -22.55 6.96
C PRO A 299 -3.68 -22.58 8.49
N LYS A 300 -4.59 -23.28 9.18
CA LYS A 300 -4.72 -23.23 10.65
C LYS A 300 -3.42 -23.50 11.41
N ASN A 301 -2.56 -24.34 10.85
CA ASN A 301 -1.25 -24.68 11.41
C ASN A 301 -0.18 -23.59 11.27
N ARG A 302 -0.38 -22.58 10.41
CA ARG A 302 0.54 -21.45 10.20
C ARG A 302 0.10 -20.15 10.87
N LEU A 303 -1.16 -20.06 11.31
CA LEU A 303 -1.73 -18.89 12.00
C LEU A 303 -0.92 -18.43 13.23
N VAL A 304 -0.21 -19.35 13.90
CA VAL A 304 0.63 -19.05 15.06
C VAL A 304 2.01 -19.69 14.88
N SER A 305 2.69 -19.34 13.79
CA SER A 305 4.09 -19.73 13.58
C SER A 305 5.05 -18.58 13.94
N LEU A 306 6.25 -18.91 14.40
CA LEU A 306 7.29 -17.91 14.69
C LEU A 306 7.63 -17.07 13.45
N ASN A 307 7.59 -17.68 12.26
CA ASN A 307 7.82 -16.97 10.99
C ASN A 307 6.72 -15.93 10.73
N HIS A 308 5.45 -16.31 10.89
CA HIS A 308 4.33 -15.39 10.72
C HIS A 308 4.39 -14.21 11.71
N ILE A 309 4.73 -14.46 12.98
CA ILE A 309 4.90 -13.39 13.97
C ILE A 309 6.06 -12.47 13.58
N LYS A 310 7.19 -13.04 13.13
CA LYS A 310 8.35 -12.27 12.67
C LYS A 310 7.99 -11.37 11.48
N GLU A 311 7.21 -11.88 10.54
CA GLU A 311 6.75 -11.15 9.35
C GLU A 311 5.88 -9.94 9.74
N ILE A 312 4.81 -10.16 10.51
CA ILE A 312 3.92 -9.09 11.01
C ILE A 312 4.72 -8.04 11.78
N LEU A 313 5.60 -8.45 12.70
CA LEU A 313 6.38 -7.53 13.50
C LEU A 313 7.37 -6.71 12.65
N SER A 314 7.97 -7.31 11.63
CA SER A 314 8.89 -6.61 10.73
C SER A 314 8.18 -5.51 9.94
N VAL A 315 6.98 -5.80 9.46
CA VAL A 315 6.12 -4.85 8.75
C VAL A 315 5.62 -3.75 9.66
N LEU A 316 5.11 -4.08 10.85
CA LEU A 316 4.64 -3.07 11.83
C LEU A 316 5.80 -2.18 12.27
N TYR A 317 6.99 -2.76 12.45
CA TYR A 317 8.19 -2.00 12.73
C TYR A 317 8.49 -1.02 11.59
N TRP A 318 8.54 -1.50 10.35
CA TRP A 318 8.84 -0.65 9.20
C TRP A 318 7.83 0.48 9.04
N ASN A 319 6.55 0.14 9.02
CA ASN A 319 5.51 1.09 8.69
C ASN A 319 5.18 2.06 9.83
N VAL A 320 5.22 1.62 11.09
CA VAL A 320 4.63 2.38 12.21
C VAL A 320 5.40 2.29 13.54
N SER A 321 6.67 1.89 13.53
CA SER A 321 7.48 1.78 14.76
C SER A 321 7.49 3.05 15.59
N ILE A 322 7.74 4.21 14.98
CA ILE A 322 7.88 5.47 15.73
C ILE A 322 6.58 5.86 16.43
N ALA A 323 5.45 5.83 15.72
CA ALA A 323 4.14 6.11 16.31
C ALA A 323 3.74 5.06 17.37
N SER A 324 4.05 3.79 17.14
CA SER A 324 3.79 2.71 18.11
C SER A 324 4.63 2.86 19.38
N LEU A 325 5.91 3.18 19.24
CA LEU A 325 6.81 3.46 20.36
C LEU A 325 6.37 4.69 21.15
N PHE A 326 5.91 5.73 20.45
CA PHE A 326 5.31 6.91 21.09
C PHE A 326 4.08 6.51 21.93
N LEU A 327 3.11 5.80 21.33
CA LEU A 327 1.92 5.34 22.06
C LEU A 327 2.27 4.44 23.25
N LEU A 328 3.22 3.50 23.07
CA LEU A 328 3.70 2.62 24.12
C LEU A 328 4.31 3.41 25.28
N TYR A 329 5.09 4.44 24.99
CA TYR A 329 5.64 5.34 26.01
C TYR A 329 4.53 6.04 26.81
N GLN A 330 3.48 6.53 26.12
CA GLN A 330 2.34 7.16 26.79
C GLN A 330 1.58 6.18 27.68
N ILE A 331 1.37 4.94 27.22
CA ILE A 331 0.74 3.87 27.98
C ILE A 331 1.53 3.57 29.26
N ILE A 332 2.86 3.47 29.17
CA ILE A 332 3.70 3.07 30.30
C ILE A 332 3.89 4.22 31.31
N PHE A 333 4.15 5.44 30.81
CA PHE A 333 4.65 6.55 31.63
C PHE A 333 3.64 7.67 31.89
N TYR A 334 2.55 7.73 31.13
CA TYR A 334 1.47 8.75 31.21
C TYR A 334 0.08 8.09 31.35
N LYS A 335 0.01 7.05 32.21
CA LYS A 335 -1.18 6.19 32.39
C LYS A 335 -2.51 6.94 32.57
N LEU A 336 -2.52 8.02 33.34
CA LEU A 336 -3.75 8.78 33.63
C LEU A 336 -4.25 9.53 32.38
N GLU A 337 -3.35 10.21 31.67
CA GLU A 337 -3.66 10.92 30.43
C GLU A 337 -4.10 9.94 29.35
N TRP A 338 -3.38 8.83 29.20
CA TRP A 338 -3.76 7.73 28.31
C TRP A 338 -5.17 7.20 28.61
N LYS A 339 -5.47 6.91 29.89
CA LYS A 339 -6.78 6.42 30.32
C LYS A 339 -7.90 7.43 30.00
N ASN A 340 -7.62 8.73 30.11
CA ASN A 340 -8.60 9.78 29.77
C ASN A 340 -8.76 9.93 28.26
N PHE A 341 -7.67 9.84 27.50
CA PHE A 341 -7.68 9.87 26.04
C PHE A 341 -8.49 8.71 25.46
N ILE A 342 -8.22 7.47 25.88
CA ILE A 342 -8.88 6.28 25.33
C ILE A 342 -10.36 6.16 25.69
N LYS A 343 -10.83 6.93 26.69
CA LYS A 343 -12.26 6.99 27.05
C LYS A 343 -13.09 7.77 26.03
N LYS A 344 -12.47 8.65 25.24
CA LYS A 344 -13.15 9.47 24.25
C LYS A 344 -13.75 8.59 23.14
N PRO A 345 -14.96 8.90 22.64
CA PRO A 345 -15.61 8.09 21.59
C PRO A 345 -14.75 7.92 20.34
N GLU A 346 -14.09 8.98 19.88
CA GLU A 346 -13.24 8.98 18.69
C GLU A 346 -12.01 8.08 18.84
N SER A 347 -11.39 8.07 20.02
CA SER A 347 -10.22 7.25 20.32
C SER A 347 -10.61 5.77 20.38
N LYS A 348 -11.77 5.45 20.96
CA LYS A 348 -12.31 4.08 20.97
C LYS A 348 -12.59 3.57 19.56
N ALA A 349 -13.24 4.40 18.71
CA ALA A 349 -13.51 4.03 17.33
C ALA A 349 -12.20 3.74 16.57
N THR A 350 -11.17 4.57 16.75
CA THR A 350 -9.85 4.33 16.15
C THR A 350 -9.20 3.04 16.67
N VAL A 351 -9.34 2.71 17.96
CA VAL A 351 -8.86 1.42 18.51
C VAL A 351 -9.59 0.23 17.89
N VAL A 352 -10.90 0.34 17.64
CA VAL A 352 -11.66 -0.71 16.94
C VAL A 352 -11.15 -0.92 15.52
N VAL A 353 -10.80 0.16 14.82
CA VAL A 353 -10.16 0.08 13.49
C VAL A 353 -8.81 -0.62 13.57
N ILE A 354 -7.96 -0.24 14.54
CA ILE A 354 -6.67 -0.90 14.79
C ILE A 354 -6.91 -2.40 14.99
N PHE A 355 -7.84 -2.78 15.86
CA PHE A 355 -8.19 -4.17 16.11
C PHE A 355 -8.67 -4.89 14.85
N ALA A 356 -9.55 -4.28 14.06
CA ALA A 356 -10.09 -4.86 12.84
C ALA A 356 -8.98 -5.23 11.85
N PHE A 357 -8.02 -4.33 11.65
CA PHE A 357 -6.92 -4.61 10.76
C PHE A 357 -5.86 -5.52 11.39
N PHE A 358 -5.65 -5.50 12.71
CA PHE A 358 -4.86 -6.57 13.36
C PHE A 358 -5.43 -7.96 13.07
N LEU A 359 -6.76 -8.13 13.12
CA LEU A 359 -7.40 -9.39 12.73
C LEU A 359 -7.13 -9.73 11.26
N HIS A 360 -7.18 -8.75 10.36
CA HIS A 360 -6.77 -8.96 8.96
C HIS A 360 -5.37 -9.55 8.89
N GLY A 361 -4.39 -8.97 9.59
CA GLY A 361 -2.99 -9.44 9.54
C GLY A 361 -2.77 -10.84 10.09
N PHE A 362 -3.56 -11.25 11.09
CA PHE A 362 -3.49 -12.61 11.63
C PHE A 362 -4.14 -13.66 10.73
N PHE A 363 -5.19 -13.31 10.00
CA PHE A 363 -5.95 -14.28 9.21
C PHE A 363 -5.56 -14.33 7.74
N HIS A 364 -5.16 -13.20 7.16
CA HIS A 364 -4.92 -13.06 5.74
C HIS A 364 -3.46 -13.42 5.39
N ASN A 365 -3.31 -14.38 4.48
CA ASN A 365 -2.05 -14.88 3.97
C ASN A 365 -1.61 -14.04 2.76
N PRO A 366 -0.46 -13.36 2.83
CA PRO A 366 0.14 -12.70 1.67
C PRO A 366 0.40 -13.74 0.57
N GLN A 367 -0.08 -13.45 -0.64
CA GLN A 367 0.01 -14.39 -1.76
C GLN A 367 1.41 -14.42 -2.38
N LEU A 368 2.09 -13.27 -2.44
CA LEU A 368 3.48 -13.15 -2.90
C LEU A 368 4.47 -13.43 -1.77
N GLY A 369 3.98 -13.50 -0.53
CA GLY A 369 4.77 -13.72 0.67
C GLY A 369 5.54 -12.47 1.09
N PHE A 370 6.18 -12.53 2.25
CA PHE A 370 7.05 -11.43 2.70
C PHE A 370 8.47 -11.60 2.17
N PRO A 371 9.15 -10.53 1.73
CA PRO A 371 8.76 -9.12 1.85
C PRO A 371 7.98 -8.54 0.66
N ALA A 372 7.58 -9.33 -0.33
CA ALA A 372 6.93 -8.83 -1.54
C ALA A 372 5.59 -8.11 -1.24
N ASP A 373 4.75 -8.67 -0.36
CA ASP A 373 3.47 -8.08 0.08
C ASP A 373 3.60 -7.21 1.35
N TRP A 374 4.70 -6.46 1.50
CA TRP A 374 4.89 -5.65 2.70
C TRP A 374 3.88 -4.50 2.85
N ASP A 375 3.37 -4.03 1.72
CA ASP A 375 2.41 -2.96 1.48
C ASP A 375 0.96 -3.41 1.69
N LEU A 376 0.65 -4.70 1.51
CA LEU A 376 -0.63 -5.33 1.87
C LEU A 376 -0.97 -5.15 3.36
N MET A 377 0.06 -4.96 4.17
CA MET A 377 -0.04 -4.71 5.60
C MET A 377 0.15 -3.21 5.95
N GLY A 378 0.30 -2.37 4.92
CA GLY A 378 0.29 -0.92 5.03
C GLY A 378 -1.01 -0.37 5.63
N PHE A 379 -2.14 -1.06 5.48
CA PHE A 379 -3.41 -0.61 6.10
C PHE A 379 -3.36 -0.50 7.64
N TYR A 380 -2.38 -1.11 8.30
CA TYR A 380 -2.18 -1.01 9.77
C TYR A 380 -1.58 0.31 10.21
N TRP A 381 -0.77 0.93 9.35
CA TRP A 381 0.07 2.04 9.78
C TRP A 381 -0.75 3.28 10.05
N LEU A 382 -1.75 3.55 9.20
CA LEU A 382 -2.54 4.76 9.26
C LEU A 382 -3.36 4.89 10.54
N PRO A 383 -4.18 3.91 10.97
CA PRO A 383 -4.98 4.08 12.18
C PRO A 383 -4.13 4.23 13.45
N ILE A 384 -2.98 3.55 13.53
CA ILE A 384 -2.03 3.70 14.65
C ILE A 384 -1.36 5.08 14.62
N THR A 385 -0.89 5.52 13.45
CA THR A 385 -0.27 6.85 13.26
C THR A 385 -1.27 7.97 13.53
N PHE A 386 -2.51 7.80 13.09
CA PHE A 386 -3.60 8.74 13.35
C PHE A 386 -3.93 8.79 14.85
N LEU A 387 -3.98 7.65 15.55
CA LEU A 387 -4.18 7.62 17.01
C LEU A 387 -3.05 8.34 17.76
N ALA A 388 -1.79 8.11 17.36
CA ALA A 388 -0.62 8.81 17.91
C ALA A 388 -0.71 10.33 17.68
N HIS A 389 -1.13 10.74 16.48
CA HIS A 389 -1.33 12.15 16.16
C HIS A 389 -2.47 12.76 16.99
N GLN A 390 -3.60 12.07 17.12
CA GLN A 390 -4.72 12.50 17.96
C GLN A 390 -4.29 12.64 19.43
N PHE A 391 -3.51 11.71 19.96
CA PHE A 391 -2.97 11.83 21.31
C PHE A 391 -2.09 13.08 21.44
N TRP A 392 -1.18 13.30 20.49
CA TRP A 392 -0.27 14.44 20.50
C TRP A 392 -1.01 15.79 20.47
N ILE A 393 -1.96 15.97 19.55
CA ILE A 393 -2.69 17.24 19.41
C ILE A 393 -3.69 17.48 20.55
N GLN A 394 -4.14 16.43 21.23
CA GLN A 394 -5.06 16.57 22.37
C GLN A 394 -4.32 16.67 23.72
N SER A 395 -3.02 16.36 23.77
CA SER A 395 -2.22 16.53 24.98
C SER A 395 -2.05 18.01 25.33
N LYS A 396 -2.03 18.30 26.63
CA LYS A 396 -1.82 19.67 27.14
C LYS A 396 -0.39 20.12 26.88
N GLU A 397 0.58 19.24 27.13
CA GLU A 397 2.01 19.52 27.00
C GLU A 397 2.56 18.93 25.69
N ILE A 398 3.55 19.63 25.13
CA ILE A 398 4.32 19.12 23.99
C ILE A 398 5.57 18.48 24.56
N HIS A 399 5.69 17.15 24.42
CA HIS A 399 6.88 16.42 24.86
C HIS A 399 8.01 16.60 23.85
N LEU A 400 8.73 17.74 23.92
CA LEU A 400 9.80 18.06 22.96
C LEU A 400 10.93 17.03 22.92
N GLU A 401 11.09 16.23 23.97
CA GLU A 401 12.01 15.09 23.97
C GLU A 401 11.74 14.05 22.88
N TRP A 402 10.53 14.05 22.28
CA TRP A 402 10.15 13.20 21.15
C TRP A 402 10.49 13.79 19.78
N VAL A 403 10.77 15.09 19.69
CA VAL A 403 11.09 15.74 18.41
C VAL A 403 12.28 15.08 17.71
N PRO A 404 13.42 14.78 18.39
CA PRO A 404 14.52 14.07 17.73
C PRO A 404 14.13 12.69 17.20
N ILE A 405 13.26 11.95 17.90
CA ILE A 405 12.80 10.62 17.47
C ILE A 405 11.95 10.72 16.21
N PHE A 406 11.03 11.68 16.14
CA PHE A 406 10.23 11.88 14.94
C PHE A 406 11.07 12.41 13.77
N LEU A 407 12.02 13.31 14.02
CA LEU A 407 12.97 13.76 13.01
C LEU A 407 13.83 12.60 12.48
N PHE A 408 14.25 11.69 13.36
CA PHE A 408 14.95 10.47 12.96
C PHE A 408 14.10 9.61 12.03
N GLY A 409 12.86 9.31 12.41
CA GLY A 409 11.96 8.55 11.52
C GLY A 409 11.74 9.25 10.18
N THR A 410 11.58 10.57 10.20
CA THR A 410 11.43 11.38 8.97
C THR A 410 12.68 11.30 8.09
N ALA A 411 13.88 11.35 8.69
CA ALA A 411 15.14 11.20 7.96
C ALA A 411 15.27 9.80 7.34
N ILE A 412 14.85 8.74 8.05
CA ILE A 412 14.84 7.37 7.52
C ILE A 412 13.90 7.27 6.31
N VAL A 413 12.69 7.82 6.40
CA VAL A 413 11.74 7.86 5.28
C VAL A 413 12.33 8.57 4.06
N ILE A 414 12.88 9.77 4.24
CA ILE A 414 13.46 10.55 3.13
C ILE A 414 14.65 9.82 2.49
N ILE A 415 15.54 9.24 3.29
CA ILE A 415 16.69 8.48 2.77
C ILE A 415 16.23 7.23 2.01
N SER A 416 15.18 6.56 2.50
CA SER A 416 14.59 5.44 1.78
C SER A 416 13.96 5.88 0.46
N ALA A 417 13.21 6.98 0.43
CA ALA A 417 12.67 7.54 -0.81
C ALA A 417 13.77 7.90 -1.82
N ILE A 418 14.84 8.59 -1.38
CA ILE A 418 15.97 8.94 -2.25
C ILE A 418 16.64 7.69 -2.81
N THR A 419 16.83 6.65 -2.00
CA THR A 419 17.46 5.40 -2.44
C THR A 419 16.55 4.64 -3.40
N LEU A 420 15.25 4.57 -3.12
CA LEU A 420 14.26 3.88 -3.94
C LEU A 420 13.84 4.64 -5.21
N ASN A 421 14.20 5.92 -5.32
CA ASN A 421 14.08 6.70 -6.57
C ASN A 421 15.18 6.33 -7.59
N GLN A 422 16.24 5.62 -7.18
CA GLN A 422 17.27 5.15 -8.09
C GLN A 422 16.73 3.99 -8.94
N THR A 423 16.99 4.05 -10.24
CA THR A 423 16.60 3.02 -11.21
C THR A 423 17.78 2.11 -11.56
N ASP A 424 17.48 0.86 -11.91
CA ASP A 424 18.45 -0.06 -12.52
C ASP A 424 18.33 0.06 -14.06
N PRO A 425 19.39 0.50 -14.78
CA PRO A 425 19.36 0.60 -16.23
C PRO A 425 18.97 -0.70 -16.95
N LYS A 426 19.30 -1.88 -16.38
CA LYS A 426 18.92 -3.18 -16.97
C LYS A 426 17.40 -3.41 -16.87
N LYS A 427 16.80 -3.00 -15.75
CA LYS A 427 15.37 -3.15 -15.51
C LYS A 427 14.57 -2.14 -16.32
N GLU A 428 15.07 -0.90 -16.46
CA GLU A 428 14.48 0.09 -17.37
C GLU A 428 14.48 -0.42 -18.82
N LEU A 429 15.59 -0.99 -19.29
CA LEU A 429 15.65 -1.60 -20.61
C LEU A 429 14.65 -2.75 -20.76
N LEU A 430 14.57 -3.66 -19.77
CA LEU A 430 13.60 -4.75 -19.78
C LEU A 430 12.15 -4.24 -19.80
N TRP A 431 11.87 -3.16 -19.07
CA TRP A 431 10.56 -2.53 -19.05
C TRP A 431 10.22 -1.90 -20.40
N ASP A 432 11.15 -1.18 -21.03
CA ASP A 432 10.96 -0.61 -22.36
C ASP A 432 10.70 -1.70 -23.41
N VAL A 433 11.46 -2.79 -23.39
CA VAL A 433 11.22 -3.97 -24.25
C VAL A 433 9.83 -4.59 -23.96
N THR A 434 9.44 -4.68 -22.69
CA THR A 434 8.13 -5.22 -22.29
C THR A 434 7.00 -4.34 -22.81
N LYS A 435 7.10 -3.01 -22.72
CA LYS A 435 6.10 -2.08 -23.27
C LYS A 435 5.92 -2.26 -24.78
N THR A 436 7.01 -2.30 -25.53
CA THR A 436 6.95 -2.53 -26.99
C THR A 436 6.33 -3.90 -27.29
N THR A 437 6.71 -4.92 -26.53
CA THR A 437 6.15 -6.28 -26.67
C THR A 437 4.64 -6.29 -26.40
N ILE A 438 4.14 -5.56 -25.40
CA ILE A 438 2.70 -5.40 -25.14
C ILE A 438 2.00 -4.72 -26.32
N GLN A 439 2.59 -3.67 -26.88
CA GLN A 439 2.00 -2.97 -28.03
C GLN A 439 1.90 -3.89 -29.26
N SER A 440 2.97 -4.61 -29.60
CA SER A 440 2.97 -5.60 -30.67
C SER A 440 1.94 -6.71 -30.43
N TYR A 441 1.89 -7.24 -29.20
CA TYR A 441 0.92 -8.23 -28.80
C TYR A 441 -0.52 -7.77 -29.01
N VAL A 442 -0.84 -6.54 -28.59
CA VAL A 442 -2.18 -5.95 -28.73
C VAL A 442 -2.54 -5.80 -30.21
N VAL A 443 -1.62 -5.30 -31.05
CA VAL A 443 -1.86 -5.15 -32.49
C VAL A 443 -2.17 -6.50 -33.14
N GLU A 444 -1.42 -7.55 -32.79
CA GLU A 444 -1.58 -8.89 -33.37
C GLU A 444 -2.84 -9.62 -32.87
N ASN A 445 -3.19 -9.49 -31.58
CA ASN A 445 -4.13 -10.42 -30.94
C ASN A 445 -5.48 -9.77 -30.55
N LYS A 446 -5.60 -8.44 -30.54
CA LYS A 446 -6.82 -7.75 -30.06
C LYS A 446 -8.09 -8.20 -30.79
N THR A 447 -8.03 -8.36 -32.11
CA THR A 447 -9.19 -8.82 -32.91
C THR A 447 -9.62 -10.23 -32.51
N TYR A 448 -8.65 -11.14 -32.33
CA TYR A 448 -8.95 -12.51 -31.89
C TYR A 448 -9.54 -12.52 -30.47
N ILE A 449 -8.93 -11.79 -29.54
CA ILE A 449 -9.39 -11.68 -28.15
C ILE A 449 -10.81 -11.11 -28.11
N ASN A 450 -11.12 -10.08 -28.88
CA ASN A 450 -12.45 -9.48 -28.91
C ASN A 450 -13.56 -10.46 -29.34
N ASN A 451 -13.21 -11.49 -30.12
CA ASN A 451 -14.14 -12.53 -30.58
C ASN A 451 -14.32 -13.69 -29.58
N LEU A 452 -13.49 -13.78 -28.53
CA LEU A 452 -13.68 -14.77 -27.47
C LEU A 452 -14.92 -14.47 -26.65
N SER A 453 -15.39 -15.48 -25.90
CA SER A 453 -16.46 -15.28 -24.93
C SER A 453 -16.02 -14.27 -23.86
N LYS A 454 -16.98 -13.53 -23.29
CA LYS A 454 -16.69 -12.53 -22.25
C LYS A 454 -15.93 -13.11 -21.06
N ASP A 455 -16.16 -14.38 -20.74
CA ASP A 455 -15.57 -15.07 -19.59
C ASP A 455 -14.12 -15.52 -19.88
N ASP A 456 -13.78 -15.76 -21.15
CA ASP A 456 -12.45 -16.26 -21.55
C ASP A 456 -11.45 -15.15 -21.83
N LYS A 457 -11.89 -13.98 -22.31
CA LYS A 457 -11.03 -12.88 -22.79
C LYS A 457 -9.88 -12.53 -21.87
N LYS A 458 -10.18 -12.30 -20.58
CA LYS A 458 -9.17 -11.84 -19.61
C LYS A 458 -8.16 -12.95 -19.29
N PHE A 459 -8.66 -14.14 -18.97
CA PHE A 459 -7.81 -15.28 -18.62
C PHE A 459 -6.96 -15.71 -19.81
N PHE A 460 -7.54 -15.77 -21.00
CA PHE A 460 -6.84 -16.03 -22.25
C PHE A 460 -5.71 -15.02 -22.49
N ALA A 461 -6.03 -13.71 -22.45
CA ALA A 461 -5.07 -12.66 -22.77
C ALA A 461 -3.85 -12.68 -21.85
N LYS A 462 -4.03 -12.94 -20.54
CA LYS A 462 -2.91 -13.05 -19.60
C LYS A 462 -2.01 -14.25 -19.89
N GLY A 463 -2.61 -15.43 -20.11
CA GLY A 463 -1.85 -16.63 -20.40
C GLY A 463 -1.13 -16.57 -21.74
N ASP A 464 -1.82 -16.12 -22.80
CA ASP A 464 -1.24 -16.00 -24.14
C ASP A 464 -0.13 -14.94 -24.18
N PHE A 465 -0.32 -13.80 -23.49
CA PHE A 465 0.71 -12.78 -23.38
C PHE A 465 1.96 -13.29 -22.64
N LEU A 466 1.82 -14.09 -21.58
CA LEU A 466 2.97 -14.67 -20.87
C LEU A 466 3.88 -15.45 -21.82
N PHE A 467 3.30 -16.32 -22.66
CA PHE A 467 4.05 -17.12 -23.62
C PHE A 467 4.61 -16.27 -24.77
N TYR A 468 3.82 -15.32 -25.28
CA TYR A 468 4.26 -14.36 -26.30
C TYR A 468 5.49 -13.57 -25.82
N LYS A 469 5.40 -12.99 -24.62
CA LYS A 469 6.49 -12.25 -23.98
C LYS A 469 7.73 -13.12 -23.81
N GLY A 470 7.57 -14.33 -23.28
CA GLY A 470 8.65 -15.29 -23.11
C GLY A 470 9.38 -15.58 -24.42
N GLN A 471 8.63 -15.82 -25.50
CA GLN A 471 9.18 -16.04 -26.84
C GLN A 471 9.94 -14.82 -27.38
N ILE A 472 9.31 -13.64 -27.37
CA ILE A 472 9.87 -12.42 -27.97
C ILE A 472 11.10 -11.96 -27.21
N ILE A 473 11.03 -11.86 -25.87
CA ILE A 473 12.16 -11.37 -25.08
C ILE A 473 13.34 -12.36 -25.12
N THR A 474 13.09 -13.68 -25.07
CA THR A 474 14.17 -14.66 -25.20
C THR A 474 14.91 -14.54 -26.52
N SER A 475 14.22 -14.20 -27.62
CA SER A 475 14.87 -14.02 -28.92
C SER A 475 15.84 -12.82 -28.95
N GLN A 476 15.58 -11.80 -28.13
CA GLN A 476 16.41 -10.59 -27.99
C GLN A 476 17.59 -10.75 -27.00
N LEU A 477 17.62 -11.83 -26.22
CA LEU A 477 18.75 -12.16 -25.35
C LEU A 477 19.98 -12.54 -26.17
N CYS A 478 21.16 -12.32 -25.60
CA CYS A 478 22.42 -12.85 -26.15
C CYS A 478 22.34 -14.37 -26.35
N GLU A 479 23.15 -14.92 -27.24
CA GLU A 479 23.18 -16.38 -27.47
C GLU A 479 23.59 -17.16 -26.21
N PHE A 480 22.83 -18.22 -25.89
CA PHE A 480 23.12 -19.19 -24.84
C PHE A 480 22.57 -20.58 -25.23
N PRO A 481 23.10 -21.68 -24.68
CA PRO A 481 22.82 -23.05 -25.18
C PRO A 481 21.34 -23.41 -25.24
N GLU A 482 20.54 -22.98 -24.27
CA GLU A 482 19.12 -23.32 -24.14
C GLU A 482 18.18 -22.34 -24.85
N LYS A 483 18.70 -21.30 -25.52
CA LYS A 483 17.89 -20.20 -26.08
C LYS A 483 16.81 -20.68 -27.05
N SER A 484 17.20 -21.49 -28.03
CA SER A 484 16.30 -22.03 -29.06
C SER A 484 15.26 -22.99 -28.47
N GLU A 485 15.65 -23.77 -27.45
CA GLU A 485 14.73 -24.68 -26.75
C GLU A 485 13.63 -23.89 -26.02
N ILE A 486 13.99 -22.85 -25.26
CA ILE A 486 13.03 -22.01 -24.53
C ILE A 486 12.06 -21.32 -25.51
N ILE A 487 12.56 -20.78 -26.63
CA ILE A 487 11.73 -20.14 -27.66
C ILE A 487 10.72 -21.15 -28.23
N LEU A 488 11.18 -22.36 -28.54
CA LEU A 488 10.32 -23.43 -29.06
C LEU A 488 9.27 -23.85 -28.03
N GLU A 489 9.66 -24.09 -26.77
CA GLU A 489 8.72 -24.46 -25.70
C GLU A 489 7.65 -23.38 -25.50
N MET A 490 8.04 -22.09 -25.44
CA MET A 490 7.09 -20.97 -25.31
C MET A 490 6.12 -20.91 -26.51
N SER A 491 6.63 -21.10 -27.73
CA SER A 491 5.80 -21.12 -28.93
C SER A 491 4.80 -22.29 -28.93
N VAL A 492 5.25 -23.49 -28.53
CA VAL A 492 4.40 -24.67 -28.42
C VAL A 492 3.32 -24.47 -27.35
N HIS A 493 3.68 -23.93 -26.18
CA HIS A 493 2.71 -23.61 -25.13
C HIS A 493 1.69 -22.59 -25.59
N ARG A 494 2.09 -21.55 -26.33
CA ARG A 494 1.18 -20.56 -26.91
C ARG A 494 0.19 -21.20 -27.89
N ILE A 495 0.66 -22.08 -28.78
CA ILE A 495 -0.20 -22.79 -29.73
C ILE A 495 -1.19 -23.70 -28.99
N ASN A 496 -0.71 -24.45 -28.00
CA ASN A 496 -1.55 -25.33 -27.19
C ASN A 496 -2.56 -24.53 -26.36
N TRP A 497 -2.16 -23.36 -25.86
CA TRP A 497 -3.04 -22.44 -25.15
C TRP A 497 -4.20 -22.02 -26.04
N LYS A 498 -3.90 -21.50 -27.24
CA LYS A 498 -4.92 -21.10 -28.22
C LYS A 498 -5.85 -22.25 -28.61
N LYS A 499 -5.29 -23.41 -28.95
CA LYS A 499 -6.09 -24.61 -29.27
C LYS A 499 -6.99 -25.02 -28.11
N GLY A 500 -6.52 -24.90 -26.88
CA GLY A 500 -7.24 -25.28 -25.68
C GLY A 500 -8.55 -24.51 -25.46
N PHE A 501 -8.58 -23.24 -25.87
CA PHE A 501 -9.79 -22.42 -25.89
C PHE A 501 -10.66 -22.68 -27.13
N GLU A 502 -10.05 -22.82 -28.31
CA GLU A 502 -10.79 -23.07 -29.56
C GLU A 502 -11.54 -24.40 -29.56
N ASN A 503 -10.97 -25.45 -28.96
CA ASN A 503 -11.56 -26.77 -28.88
C ASN A 503 -12.30 -27.04 -27.55
N GLY A 504 -12.31 -26.08 -26.63
CA GLY A 504 -12.93 -26.20 -25.31
C GLY A 504 -12.26 -27.18 -24.34
N SER A 505 -11.09 -27.73 -24.65
CA SER A 505 -10.42 -28.73 -23.79
C SER A 505 -10.01 -28.17 -22.42
N PHE A 506 -9.78 -26.86 -22.30
CA PHE A 506 -9.52 -26.21 -21.02
C PHE A 506 -10.75 -25.98 -20.14
N GLN A 507 -11.95 -26.34 -20.60
CA GLN A 507 -13.09 -26.50 -19.71
C GLN A 507 -12.88 -27.67 -18.72
N SER A 508 -12.02 -28.64 -19.07
CA SER A 508 -11.57 -29.66 -18.12
C SER A 508 -10.48 -29.10 -17.21
N LYS A 509 -10.81 -29.00 -15.91
CA LYS A 509 -9.88 -28.54 -14.87
C LYS A 509 -8.61 -29.39 -14.82
N GLU A 510 -8.70 -30.69 -15.07
CA GLU A 510 -7.55 -31.61 -15.04
C GLU A 510 -6.58 -31.30 -16.19
N VAL A 511 -7.10 -31.14 -17.41
CA VAL A 511 -6.30 -30.80 -18.59
C VAL A 511 -5.63 -29.43 -18.44
N LEU A 512 -6.39 -28.43 -17.99
CA LEU A 512 -5.86 -27.09 -17.73
C LEU A 512 -4.78 -27.13 -16.63
N SER A 513 -5.01 -27.87 -15.54
CA SER A 513 -4.03 -27.97 -14.45
C SER A 513 -2.72 -28.62 -14.90
N GLN A 514 -2.80 -29.70 -15.69
CA GLN A 514 -1.61 -30.35 -16.23
C GLN A 514 -0.84 -29.40 -17.16
N PHE A 515 -1.54 -28.71 -18.06
CA PHE A 515 -0.94 -27.70 -18.93
C PHE A 515 -0.22 -26.61 -18.11
N LEU A 516 -0.88 -26.06 -17.08
CA LEU A 516 -0.31 -25.00 -16.25
C LEU A 516 0.94 -25.46 -15.49
N VAL A 517 0.99 -26.71 -15.03
CA VAL A 517 2.19 -27.29 -14.39
C VAL A 517 3.37 -27.29 -15.35
N ASP A 518 3.16 -27.74 -16.60
CA ASP A 518 4.23 -27.82 -17.58
C ASP A 518 4.65 -26.42 -18.10
N ALA A 519 3.69 -25.54 -18.34
CA ALA A 519 3.94 -24.13 -18.63
C ALA A 519 4.75 -23.43 -17.52
N THR A 520 4.46 -23.73 -16.25
CA THR A 520 5.19 -23.17 -15.11
C THR A 520 6.66 -23.58 -15.13
N LYS A 521 6.98 -24.83 -15.49
CA LYS A 521 8.39 -25.29 -15.61
C LYS A 521 9.14 -24.50 -16.68
N THR A 522 8.54 -24.32 -17.85
CA THR A 522 9.12 -23.51 -18.94
C THR A 522 9.27 -22.05 -18.52
N ASN A 523 8.28 -21.47 -17.83
CA ASN A 523 8.38 -20.10 -17.33
C ASN A 523 9.53 -19.92 -16.32
N ILE A 524 9.77 -20.90 -15.45
CA ILE A 524 10.92 -20.87 -14.52
C ILE A 524 12.25 -20.91 -15.30
N LYS A 525 12.36 -21.73 -16.36
CA LYS A 525 13.56 -21.73 -17.22
C LYS A 525 13.79 -20.35 -17.84
N TYR A 526 12.73 -19.72 -18.36
CA TYR A 526 12.76 -18.38 -18.93
C TYR A 526 13.17 -17.31 -17.92
N ILE A 527 12.60 -17.28 -16.72
CA ILE A 527 12.97 -16.30 -15.70
C ILE A 527 14.46 -16.44 -15.33
N LYS A 528 14.95 -17.67 -15.17
CA LYS A 528 16.38 -17.91 -14.91
C LYS A 528 17.28 -17.45 -16.07
N SER A 529 16.83 -17.60 -17.31
CA SER A 529 17.62 -17.14 -18.46
C SER A 529 17.67 -15.61 -18.55
N LEU A 530 16.60 -14.91 -18.18
CA LEU A 530 16.59 -13.45 -18.04
C LEU A 530 17.55 -12.94 -16.97
N GLU A 531 17.65 -13.64 -15.84
CA GLU A 531 18.57 -13.28 -14.75
C GLU A 531 20.04 -13.50 -15.15
N ALA A 532 20.31 -14.58 -15.89
CA ALA A 532 21.67 -14.97 -16.27
C ALA A 532 22.22 -14.23 -17.50
N ASN A 533 21.36 -13.79 -18.42
CA ASN A 533 21.77 -13.29 -19.74
C ASN A 533 21.39 -11.81 -19.96
N LYS A 534 22.12 -11.14 -20.85
CA LYS A 534 21.83 -9.75 -21.23
C LYS A 534 20.93 -9.69 -22.46
N ILE A 535 20.19 -8.60 -22.60
CA ILE A 535 19.52 -8.25 -23.87
C ILE A 535 20.60 -7.72 -24.82
N CYS A 536 20.86 -8.43 -25.92
CA CYS A 536 21.90 -8.10 -26.89
C CYS A 536 21.36 -7.31 -28.10
N HIS A 537 20.05 -7.40 -28.36
CA HIS A 537 19.41 -6.79 -29.52
C HIS A 537 18.29 -5.82 -29.10
N PRO A 538 18.61 -4.63 -28.56
CA PRO A 538 17.61 -3.63 -28.18
C PRO A 538 16.94 -2.93 -29.39
N GLN A 539 17.21 -3.37 -30.62
CA GLN A 539 16.71 -2.74 -31.84
C GLN A 539 15.83 -3.72 -32.63
N LEU A 540 14.53 -3.44 -32.63
CA LEU A 540 13.81 -2.98 -33.83
C LEU A 540 12.62 -2.12 -33.40
#